data_AF-A0A6M0RVP5-F1
#
_entry.id   AF-A0A6M0RVP5-F1
#
_cell.length_a   1.000
_cell.length_b   1.000
_cell.length_c   1.000
_cell.angle_alpha   90.00
_cell.angle_beta   90.00
_cell.angle_gamma   90.00
#
_symmetry.space_group_name_H-M   'P 1'
#
loop_
_entity.id
_entity.type
_entity.pdbx_description
1 polymer ?
#
loop_
_entity_poly.entity_id
_entity_poly.type
_entity_poly.pdbx_seq_one_letter_code
_entity_poly.pdbx_strand_id
1 'polypeptide(L)'
;VLNEIEALSQKYGYRIANVFHAGDGNLHPLILYNNAVPGQLETVETLGGEILKLCVEAGGSISGEHGIGADKRCYMPQMFATADLETMQWVRQAINTRGLANPTKLFPTPKTCGEAAMAQPAKFDNIERF
;
A
#
# COMPACT_ATOMS: atom_id res chain seq x y z
N VAL A 1 -5.91 -16.08 7.89
CA VAL A 1 -5.17 -15.29 6.87
C VAL A 1 -5.09 -16.03 5.53
N LEU A 2 -4.34 -17.13 5.38
CA LEU A 2 -4.19 -17.79 4.06
C LEU A 2 -5.51 -18.24 3.41
N ASN A 3 -6.43 -18.83 4.17
CA ASN A 3 -7.75 -19.21 3.65
C ASN A 3 -8.57 -18.00 3.17
N GLU A 4 -8.45 -16.86 3.84
CA GLU A 4 -9.13 -15.61 3.46
C GLU A 4 -8.48 -15.01 2.20
N ILE A 5 -7.15 -15.08 2.07
CA ILE A 5 -6.44 -14.70 0.84
C ILE A 5 -6.90 -15.58 -0.33
N GLU A 6 -7.09 -16.88 -0.11
CA GLU A 6 -7.64 -17.78 -1.13
C GLU A 6 -9.09 -17.41 -1.50
N ALA A 7 -9.94 -17.07 -0.53
CA ALA A 7 -11.29 -16.59 -0.82
C ALA A 7 -11.28 -15.29 -1.64
N LEU A 8 -10.35 -14.37 -1.35
CA LEU A 8 -10.15 -13.15 -2.13
C LEU A 8 -9.62 -13.44 -3.55
N SER A 9 -8.69 -14.37 -3.70
CA SER A 9 -8.20 -14.88 -4.98
C SER A 9 -9.37 -15.34 -5.87
N GLN A 10 -10.27 -16.17 -5.32
CA GLN A 10 -11.45 -16.67 -6.04
C GLN A 10 -12.47 -15.56 -6.33
N LYS A 11 -12.74 -14.67 -5.37
CA LYS A 11 -13.66 -13.52 -5.52
C LYS A 11 -13.25 -12.60 -6.66
N TYR A 12 -11.96 -12.29 -6.74
CA TYR A 12 -11.42 -11.35 -7.72
C TYR A 12 -10.97 -12.02 -9.03
N GLY A 13 -10.82 -13.34 -9.06
CA GLY A 13 -10.39 -14.09 -10.23
C GLY A 13 -8.90 -13.98 -10.56
N TYR A 14 -8.06 -13.61 -9.58
CA TYR A 14 -6.61 -13.53 -9.75
C TYR A 14 -5.88 -14.57 -8.92
N ARG A 15 -4.90 -15.23 -9.53
CA ARG A 15 -4.04 -16.17 -8.81
C ARG A 15 -3.09 -15.42 -7.89
N ILE A 16 -2.94 -15.90 -6.66
CA ILE A 16 -2.03 -15.31 -5.67
C ILE A 16 -0.98 -16.33 -5.26
N ALA A 17 0.29 -16.03 -5.53
CA ALA A 17 1.42 -16.81 -5.04
C ALA A 17 1.88 -16.25 -3.70
N ASN A 18 1.76 -17.04 -2.63
CA ASN A 18 2.23 -16.63 -1.30
C ASN A 18 3.66 -17.14 -1.08
N VAL A 19 4.61 -16.21 -0.91
CA VAL A 19 5.96 -16.49 -0.40
C VAL A 19 6.00 -16.05 1.06
N PHE A 20 6.64 -16.82 1.92
CA PHE A 20 6.70 -16.49 3.34
C PHE A 20 8.04 -16.81 3.95
N HIS A 21 8.40 -16.02 4.95
CA HIS A 21 9.53 -16.32 5.81
C HIS A 21 9.07 -17.28 6.90
N ALA A 22 9.75 -18.43 6.98
CA ALA A 22 9.46 -19.41 8.02
C ALA A 22 9.93 -18.88 9.38
N GLY A 23 9.00 -18.73 10.32
CA GLY A 23 9.29 -18.45 11.72
C GLY A 23 9.02 -17.02 12.20
N ASP A 24 9.02 -16.01 11.33
CA ASP A 24 8.72 -14.61 11.70
C ASP A 24 7.32 -14.14 11.23
N GLY A 25 6.64 -14.93 10.41
CA GLY A 25 5.28 -14.66 9.94
C GLY A 25 5.17 -13.65 8.80
N ASN A 26 6.28 -13.24 8.19
CA ASN A 26 6.24 -12.31 7.06
C ASN A 26 5.67 -12.99 5.81
N LEU A 27 4.62 -12.37 5.26
CA LEU A 27 3.93 -12.80 4.04
C LEU A 27 4.27 -11.86 2.88
N HIS A 28 4.54 -12.45 1.72
CA HIS A 28 4.72 -11.80 0.43
C HIS A 28 3.68 -12.35 -0.56
N PRO A 29 2.44 -11.83 -0.55
CA PRO A 29 1.43 -12.21 -1.52
C PRO A 29 1.74 -11.55 -2.86
N LEU A 30 1.93 -12.36 -3.89
CA LEU A 30 2.20 -11.92 -5.25
C LEU A 30 0.95 -12.17 -6.12
N ILE A 31 0.25 -11.10 -6.47
CA ILE A 31 -0.95 -11.16 -7.33
C ILE A 31 -0.49 -11.22 -8.79
N LEU A 32 -0.86 -12.28 -9.49
CA LEU A 32 -0.48 -12.51 -10.88
C LEU A 32 -1.48 -11.84 -11.82
N TYR A 33 -1.05 -10.81 -12.54
CA TYR A 33 -1.88 -10.08 -13.51
C TYR A 33 -1.11 -9.71 -14.77
N ASN A 34 -1.83 -9.31 -15.82
CA ASN A 34 -1.27 -8.82 -17.07
C ASN A 34 -1.50 -7.31 -17.18
N ASN A 35 -0.43 -6.54 -17.01
CA ASN A 35 -0.47 -5.09 -17.07
C ASN A 35 -0.83 -4.53 -18.47
N ALA A 36 -0.73 -5.34 -19.52
CA ALA A 36 -1.18 -4.95 -20.85
C ALA A 36 -2.73 -4.99 -21.00
N VAL A 37 -3.45 -5.56 -20.04
CA VAL A 37 -4.92 -5.59 -20.04
C VAL A 37 -5.45 -4.40 -19.25
N PRO A 38 -6.16 -3.44 -19.90
CA PRO A 38 -6.70 -2.28 -19.22
C PRO A 38 -7.61 -2.65 -18.04
N GLY A 39 -7.46 -1.95 -16.91
CA GLY A 39 -8.29 -2.17 -15.71
C GLY A 39 -7.78 -3.26 -14.77
N GLN A 40 -6.84 -4.12 -15.20
CA GLN A 40 -6.32 -5.16 -14.30
C GLN A 40 -5.49 -4.58 -13.16
N LEU A 41 -4.65 -3.57 -13.44
CA LEU A 41 -3.82 -2.92 -12.43
C LEU A 41 -4.67 -2.38 -11.28
N GLU A 42 -5.70 -1.61 -11.59
CA GLU A 42 -6.59 -0.99 -10.61
C GLU A 42 -7.33 -2.05 -9.77
N THR A 43 -7.71 -3.15 -10.42
CA THR A 43 -8.36 -4.27 -9.74
C THR A 43 -7.39 -4.98 -8.79
N VAL A 44 -6.14 -5.22 -9.20
CA VAL A 44 -5.16 -5.87 -8.33
C VAL A 44 -4.64 -4.97 -7.21
N GLU A 45 -4.57 -3.65 -7.41
CA GLU A 45 -4.30 -2.69 -6.34
C GLU A 45 -5.39 -2.75 -5.27
N THR A 46 -6.66 -2.86 -5.68
CA THR A 46 -7.80 -3.02 -4.77
C THR A 46 -7.71 -4.33 -4.00
N LEU A 47 -7.45 -5.44 -4.68
CA LEU A 47 -7.25 -6.76 -4.07
C LEU A 47 -6.07 -6.76 -3.08
N GLY A 48 -4.94 -6.16 -3.47
CA GLY A 48 -3.77 -6.00 -2.59
C GLY A 48 -4.09 -5.19 -1.34
N GLY A 49 -4.95 -4.17 -1.45
CA GLY A 49 -5.50 -3.42 -0.35
C GLY A 49 -6.36 -4.24 0.61
N GLU A 50 -7.24 -5.11 0.10
CA GLU A 50 -8.05 -6.01 0.92
C GLU A 50 -7.17 -7.02 1.69
N ILE A 51 -6.15 -7.58 1.04
CA ILE A 51 -5.20 -8.51 1.67
C ILE A 51 -4.41 -7.80 2.78
N LEU A 52 -3.98 -6.56 2.55
CA LEU A 52 -3.27 -5.76 3.53
C LEU A 52 -4.14 -5.51 4.77
N LYS A 53 -5.39 -5.06 4.58
CA LYS A 53 -6.34 -4.84 5.69
C LYS A 53 -6.56 -6.12 6.48
N LEU A 54 -6.81 -7.23 5.81
CA LEU A 54 -6.95 -8.56 6.42
C LEU A 54 -5.74 -8.91 7.30
N CYS A 55 -4.52 -8.66 6.82
CA CYS A 55 -3.30 -8.92 7.59
C CYS A 55 -3.21 -8.05 8.85
N VAL A 56 -3.60 -6.77 8.76
CA VAL A 56 -3.61 -5.86 9.92
C VAL A 56 -4.70 -6.26 10.92
N GLU A 57 -5.90 -6.61 10.46
CA GLU A 57 -7.01 -7.10 11.30
C GLU A 57 -6.65 -8.41 12.02
N ALA A 58 -5.80 -9.23 11.41
CA ALA A 58 -5.25 -10.44 12.01
C ALA A 58 -4.09 -10.18 13.02
N GLY A 59 -3.78 -8.93 13.33
CA GLY A 59 -2.72 -8.53 14.26
C GLY A 59 -1.33 -8.41 13.62
N GLY A 60 -1.23 -8.46 12.29
CA GLY A 60 0.01 -8.24 11.55
C GLY A 60 0.36 -6.76 11.41
N SER A 61 1.51 -6.50 10.79
CA SER A 61 2.03 -5.15 10.54
C SER A 61 2.24 -4.86 9.06
N ILE A 62 2.07 -3.61 8.66
CA ILE A 62 2.45 -3.13 7.34
C ILE A 62 3.97 -2.93 7.32
N SER A 63 4.71 -3.76 6.57
CA SER A 63 6.16 -3.60 6.37
C SER A 63 6.47 -2.35 5.54
N GLY A 64 7.57 -1.66 5.86
CA GLY A 64 8.06 -0.47 5.13
C GLY A 64 9.07 -0.75 4.01
N GLU A 65 9.37 -2.01 3.70
CA GLU A 65 10.42 -2.38 2.74
C GLU A 65 10.04 -2.15 1.26
N HIS A 66 11.00 -2.21 0.33
CA HIS A 66 10.80 -2.34 -1.13
C HIS A 66 9.61 -1.58 -1.76
N GLY A 67 9.67 -0.24 -1.79
CA GLY A 67 8.70 0.55 -2.57
C GLY A 67 7.32 0.74 -1.93
N ILE A 68 7.03 -0.06 -0.89
CA ILE A 68 5.75 -0.16 -0.18
C ILE A 68 5.23 1.18 0.34
N GLY A 69 6.09 2.12 0.73
CA GLY A 69 5.63 3.41 1.24
C GLY A 69 4.69 4.15 0.29
N ALA A 70 4.89 4.08 -1.03
CA ALA A 70 4.01 4.78 -1.97
C ALA A 70 2.64 4.09 -2.12
N ASP A 71 2.65 2.77 -2.22
CA ASP A 71 1.46 1.98 -2.55
C ASP A 71 0.62 1.67 -1.29
N LYS A 72 1.29 1.55 -0.14
CA LYS A 72 0.66 1.19 1.14
C LYS A 72 0.46 2.36 2.10
N ARG A 73 1.00 3.57 1.86
CA ARG A 73 0.77 4.75 2.73
C ARG A 73 -0.71 5.00 3.00
N CYS A 74 -1.55 4.70 2.01
CA CYS A 74 -3.00 4.86 2.08
C CYS A 74 -3.66 3.98 3.16
N TYR A 75 -3.01 2.88 3.54
CA TYR A 75 -3.48 1.94 4.54
C TYR A 75 -2.80 2.11 5.91
N MET A 76 -1.86 3.05 6.05
CA MET A 76 -1.24 3.37 7.35
C MET A 76 -2.27 3.65 8.46
N PRO A 77 -3.41 4.36 8.21
CA PRO A 77 -4.44 4.56 9.23
C PRO A 77 -5.18 3.28 9.67
N GLN A 78 -5.01 2.15 8.97
CA GLN A 78 -5.53 0.86 9.41
C GLN A 78 -4.70 0.27 10.57
N MET A 79 -3.40 0.60 10.61
CA MET A 79 -2.46 0.07 11.60
C MET A 79 -2.16 1.09 12.71
N PHE A 80 -2.13 2.38 12.38
CA PHE A 80 -1.68 3.43 13.28
C PHE A 80 -2.81 4.40 13.61
N ALA A 81 -2.87 4.82 14.87
CA ALA A 81 -3.75 5.90 15.27
C ALA A 81 -3.27 7.25 14.70
N THR A 82 -4.16 8.23 14.66
CA THR A 82 -3.82 9.59 14.22
C THR A 82 -2.63 10.17 14.99
N ALA A 83 -2.59 9.97 16.32
CA ALA A 83 -1.52 10.45 17.17
C ALA A 83 -0.16 9.81 16.84
N ASP A 84 -0.15 8.54 16.45
CA ASP A 84 1.07 7.83 16.03
C ASP A 84 1.62 8.49 14.75
N LEU A 85 0.77 8.68 13.74
CA LEU A 85 1.14 9.28 12.46
C LEU A 85 1.63 10.73 12.62
N GLU A 86 0.99 11.51 13.48
CA GLU A 86 1.42 12.88 13.82
C GLU A 86 2.77 12.89 14.51
N THR A 87 3.01 11.97 15.44
CA THR A 87 4.30 11.82 16.13
C THR A 87 5.41 11.46 15.13
N MET A 88 5.16 10.52 14.21
CA MET A 88 6.14 10.17 13.16
C MET A 88 6.45 11.38 12.25
N GLN A 89 5.45 12.21 11.95
CA GLN A 89 5.64 13.46 11.21
C GLN A 89 6.49 14.48 11.98
N TRP A 90 6.29 14.65 13.28
CA TRP A 90 7.14 15.53 14.10
C TRP A 90 8.60 15.10 14.09
N VAL A 91 8.86 13.81 14.27
CA VAL A 91 10.23 13.26 14.20
C VAL A 91 10.86 13.54 12.83
N ARG A 92 10.11 13.29 11.74
CA ARG A 92 10.58 13.58 10.38
C ARG A 92 10.92 15.06 10.20
N GLN A 93 10.06 15.97 10.65
CA GLN A 93 10.27 17.41 10.50
C GLN A 93 11.50 17.91 11.28
N ALA A 94 11.80 17.30 12.43
CA ALA A 94 12.98 17.65 13.23
C ALA A 94 14.31 17.38 12.51
N ILE A 95 14.37 16.34 11.67
CA ILE A 95 15.61 15.92 10.98
C ILE A 95 15.61 16.16 9.46
N ASN A 96 14.44 16.46 8.86
CA ASN A 96 14.26 16.69 7.43
C ASN A 96 13.67 18.10 7.18
N THR A 97 14.32 19.12 7.73
CA THR A 97 13.84 20.52 7.72
C THR A 97 13.61 21.09 6.32
N ARG A 98 14.31 20.57 5.31
CA ARG A 98 14.16 20.97 3.90
C ARG A 98 13.22 20.08 3.09
N GLY A 99 12.65 19.03 3.68
CA GLY A 99 11.73 18.12 2.99
C GLY A 99 12.35 17.24 1.90
N LEU A 100 13.68 17.11 1.85
CA LEU A 100 14.40 16.44 0.75
C LEU A 100 14.44 14.92 0.89
N ALA A 101 14.30 14.38 2.10
CA ALA A 101 14.29 12.93 2.31
C ALA A 101 12.97 12.32 1.80
N ASN A 102 13.03 11.76 0.58
CA ASN A 102 11.96 11.01 -0.09
C ASN A 102 10.58 11.66 0.09
N PRO A 103 10.34 12.83 -0.52
CA PRO A 103 9.03 13.47 -0.49
C PRO A 103 7.94 12.50 -0.98
N THR A 104 6.73 12.66 -0.45
CA THR A 104 5.51 11.86 -0.75
C THR A 104 5.53 10.36 -0.41
N LYS A 105 6.70 9.77 -0.11
CA LYS A 105 6.86 8.32 0.03
C LYS A 105 6.27 7.71 1.31
N LEU A 106 6.23 8.43 2.43
CA LEU A 106 5.91 7.82 3.74
C LEU A 106 4.47 8.05 4.21
N PHE A 107 3.96 9.27 4.02
CA PHE A 107 2.67 9.66 4.59
C PHE A 107 1.67 9.95 3.48
N PRO A 108 0.39 9.59 3.67
CA PRO A 108 -0.67 9.98 2.76
C PRO A 108 -0.69 11.51 2.65
N THR A 109 -0.67 11.99 1.42
CA THR A 109 -0.84 13.41 1.11
C THR A 109 -1.83 13.49 -0.04
N PRO A 110 -3.09 13.90 0.21
CA PRO A 110 -3.68 14.41 1.46
C PRO A 110 -3.97 13.31 2.52
N LYS A 111 -4.56 13.65 3.67
CA LYS A 111 -4.66 12.79 4.88
C LYS A 111 -5.41 11.46 4.62
N THR A 112 -6.30 11.42 3.63
CA THR A 112 -7.03 10.20 3.25
C THR A 112 -6.93 9.91 1.75
N CYS A 113 -7.18 8.65 1.35
CA CYS A 113 -7.22 8.27 -0.07
C CYS A 113 -8.41 8.90 -0.81
N GLY A 114 -9.51 9.22 -0.10
CA GLY A 114 -10.62 9.98 -0.66
C GLY A 114 -10.19 11.39 -1.05
N GLU A 115 -9.40 12.05 -0.21
CA GLU A 115 -8.81 13.35 -0.55
C GLU A 115 -7.74 13.23 -1.64
N ALA A 116 -6.97 12.13 -1.67
CA ALA A 116 -5.97 11.88 -2.73
C ALA A 116 -6.61 11.62 -4.10
N ALA A 117 -7.75 10.93 -4.16
CA ALA A 117 -8.52 10.72 -5.38
C ALA A 117 -9.12 12.03 -5.93
N MET A 118 -9.32 13.03 -5.06
CA MET A 118 -9.75 14.38 -5.45
C MET A 118 -8.60 15.30 -5.86
N ALA A 119 -7.35 14.94 -5.57
CA ALA A 119 -6.19 15.71 -6.00
C ALA A 119 -6.00 15.53 -7.50
N GLN A 120 -5.99 16.63 -8.27
CA GLN A 120 -5.70 16.57 -9.70
C GLN A 120 -4.21 16.19 -9.88
N PRO A 121 -3.89 14.99 -10.42
CA PRO A 121 -2.52 14.68 -10.75
C PRO A 121 -2.07 15.60 -11.89
N ALA A 122 -0.83 16.06 -11.83
CA ALA A 122 -0.22 16.72 -12.98
C ALA A 122 -0.29 15.75 -14.18
N LYS A 123 -0.87 16.22 -15.30
CA LYS A 123 -0.89 15.47 -16.54
C LYS A 123 0.50 15.52 -17.17
N PHE A 124 1.10 14.37 -17.36
CA PHE A 124 2.35 14.21 -18.08
C PHE A 124 2.05 13.46 -19.38
N ASP A 125 1.49 14.19 -20.34
CA ASP A 125 0.93 13.62 -21.58
C ASP A 125 1.99 12.89 -22.45
N ASN A 126 3.28 13.09 -22.16
CA ASN A 126 4.41 12.53 -22.92
C ASN A 126 5.23 11.50 -22.13
N ILE A 127 4.77 11.07 -20.95
CA ILE A 127 5.46 10.05 -20.16
C ILE A 127 4.67 8.75 -20.28
N GLU A 128 5.30 7.73 -20.85
CA GLU A 128 4.76 6.37 -20.87
C GLU A 128 4.60 5.90 -19.41
N ARG A 129 3.35 5.66 -18.99
CA ARG A 129 3.06 5.10 -17.68
C ARG A 129 3.19 3.59 -17.78
N PHE A 130 4.21 3.05 -17.12
CA PHE A 130 4.40 1.60 -16.95
C PHE A 130 3.38 1.04 -15.98
#